data_AF-A0A2E1KQ86-F1
#
_entry.id   AF-A0A2E1KQ86-F1
#
_cell.length_a   1.000
_cell.length_b   1.000
_cell.length_c   1.000
_cell.angle_alpha   90.00
_cell.angle_beta   90.00
_cell.angle_gamma   90.00
#
_symmetry.space_group_name_H-M   'P 1'
#
loop_
_entity.id
_entity.type
_entity.pdbx_description
1 polymer ?
#
loop_
_entity_poly.entity_id
_entity_poly.type
_entity_poly.pdbx_seq_one_letter_code
_entity_poly.pdbx_strand_id
1 'polypeptide(L)'
;MEIVALLKSLSRDIRDYLLTRVVLPRMAALLALLVTAAWCHSGSQSLPLTWIEATFEIGLVVLLLSQFRLWDDLADVHKDGLIDPQRVLCRTAHRASFMVLVVLLAVGSISLLAGSRNVRALGLLGGLTLLMIGWYAIPARTSWTVMNYHVVLLKYPVFILLMEAPTERIVHPATMGAALAVYLILCVFEVCHDPTLRSRTGVRVLAGAEGLLLVVSIATMTGATS
;
A
#
# COMPACT_ATOMS: atom_id res chain seq x y z
N MET A 1 24.90 3.52 30.61
CA MET A 1 23.51 3.33 31.10
C MET A 1 22.48 3.98 30.17
N GLU A 2 22.76 5.17 29.62
CA GLU A 2 21.85 5.92 28.73
C GLU A 2 21.49 5.19 27.42
N ILE A 3 22.47 4.57 26.74
CA ILE A 3 22.22 3.82 25.48
C ILE A 3 21.18 2.70 25.68
N VAL A 4 21.28 1.96 26.79
CA VAL A 4 20.34 0.87 27.10
C VAL A 4 18.93 1.43 27.36
N ALA A 5 18.81 2.58 28.01
CA ALA A 5 17.52 3.23 28.24
C ALA A 5 16.91 3.72 26.93
N LEU A 6 17.71 4.33 26.03
CA LEU A 6 17.26 4.76 24.69
C LEU A 6 16.78 3.57 23.85
N LEU A 7 17.53 2.47 23.82
CA LEU A 7 17.14 1.25 23.09
C LEU A 7 15.84 0.64 23.64
N LYS A 8 15.66 0.62 24.97
CA LYS A 8 14.41 0.15 25.60
C LYS A 8 13.23 1.04 25.23
N SER A 9 13.42 2.36 25.21
CA SER A 9 12.38 3.31 24.79
C SER A 9 12.03 3.13 23.31
N LEU A 10 13.02 3.03 22.43
CA LEU A 10 12.81 2.83 21.00
C LEU A 10 12.07 1.52 20.72
N SER A 11 12.48 0.42 21.37
CA SER A 11 11.82 -0.88 21.21
C SER A 11 10.34 -0.83 21.60
N ARG A 12 10.02 -0.10 22.68
CA ARG A 12 8.63 0.11 23.11
C ARG A 12 7.84 0.89 22.06
N ASP A 13 8.38 2.00 21.57
CA ASP A 13 7.71 2.83 20.56
C ASP A 13 7.47 2.05 19.26
N ILE A 14 8.45 1.26 18.79
CA ILE A 14 8.28 0.40 17.60
C ILE A 14 7.18 -0.63 17.84
N ARG A 15 7.18 -1.31 18.99
CA ARG A 15 6.15 -2.30 19.31
C ARG A 15 4.76 -1.67 19.34
N ASP A 16 4.63 -0.53 20.01
CA ASP A 16 3.36 0.17 20.15
C ASP A 16 2.88 0.69 18.78
N TYR A 17 3.79 1.13 17.90
CA TYR A 17 3.49 1.46 16.51
C TYR A 17 2.97 0.24 15.73
N LEU A 18 3.67 -0.90 15.81
CA LEU A 18 3.27 -2.12 15.10
C LEU A 18 1.89 -2.60 15.53
N LEU A 19 1.61 -2.63 16.83
CA LEU A 19 0.31 -3.07 17.36
C LEU A 19 -0.84 -2.14 16.97
N THR A 20 -0.59 -0.84 16.89
CA THR A 20 -1.64 0.16 16.60
C THR A 20 -1.82 0.44 15.11
N ARG A 21 -0.84 0.14 14.25
CA ARG A 21 -0.89 0.49 12.82
C ARG A 21 -0.74 -0.69 11.87
N VAL A 22 0.04 -1.70 12.22
CA VAL A 22 0.39 -2.81 11.31
C VAL A 22 -0.41 -4.07 11.60
N VAL A 23 -0.59 -4.44 12.87
CA VAL A 23 -1.30 -5.66 13.29
C VAL A 23 -2.83 -5.45 13.38
N LEU A 24 -3.35 -4.41 12.72
CA LEU A 24 -4.78 -4.17 12.68
C LEU A 24 -5.49 -5.16 11.74
N PRO A 25 -6.71 -5.62 12.06
CA PRO A 25 -7.50 -6.47 11.18
C PRO A 25 -7.67 -5.88 9.76
N ARG A 26 -7.69 -4.55 9.64
CA ARG A 26 -7.76 -3.84 8.35
C ARG A 26 -6.52 -4.08 7.48
N MET A 27 -5.32 -4.12 8.08
CA MET A 27 -4.09 -4.38 7.34
C MET A 27 -4.02 -5.85 6.91
N ALA A 28 -4.49 -6.77 7.76
CA ALA A 28 -4.60 -8.18 7.39
C ALA A 28 -5.60 -8.39 6.24
N ALA A 29 -6.75 -7.71 6.27
CA ALA A 29 -7.74 -7.75 5.19
C ALA A 29 -7.18 -7.16 3.89
N LEU A 30 -6.43 -6.06 3.96
CA LEU A 30 -5.76 -5.46 2.81
C LEU A 30 -4.68 -6.38 2.23
N LEU A 31 -3.85 -7.00 3.08
CA LEU A 31 -2.88 -8.01 2.65
C LEU A 31 -3.57 -9.17 1.93
N ALA A 32 -4.64 -9.71 2.53
CA ALA A 32 -5.42 -10.79 1.93
C ALA A 32 -6.02 -10.35 0.58
N LEU A 33 -6.58 -9.15 0.49
CA LEU A 33 -7.12 -8.60 -0.76
C LEU A 33 -6.05 -8.51 -1.87
N LEU A 34 -4.87 -7.98 -1.55
CA LEU A 34 -3.78 -7.84 -2.52
C LEU A 34 -3.27 -9.18 -3.01
N VAL A 35 -3.03 -10.10 -2.08
CA VAL A 35 -2.51 -11.45 -2.38
C VAL A 35 -3.53 -12.25 -3.18
N THR A 36 -4.80 -12.23 -2.78
CA THR A 36 -5.87 -12.92 -3.53
C THR A 36 -6.07 -12.31 -4.91
N ALA A 37 -6.06 -10.97 -5.04
CA ALA A 37 -6.17 -10.32 -6.34
C ALA A 37 -5.03 -10.73 -7.28
N ALA A 38 -3.79 -10.82 -6.78
CA ALA A 38 -2.64 -11.29 -7.55
C ALA A 38 -2.75 -12.79 -7.93
N TRP A 39 -3.32 -13.63 -7.06
CA TRP A 39 -3.41 -15.08 -7.31
C TRP A 39 -4.66 -15.51 -8.09
N CYS A 40 -5.72 -14.71 -8.13
CA CYS A 40 -6.99 -15.12 -8.74
C CYS A 40 -7.09 -14.84 -10.25
N HIS A 41 -6.13 -14.15 -10.87
CA HIS A 41 -6.29 -13.63 -12.23
C HIS A 41 -5.72 -14.50 -13.38
N SER A 42 -5.18 -15.70 -13.14
CA SER A 42 -4.63 -16.53 -14.24
C SER A 42 -5.50 -17.75 -14.48
N GLY A 43 -6.03 -17.83 -15.70
CA GLY A 43 -6.44 -19.10 -16.28
C GLY A 43 -5.23 -20.04 -16.25
N SER A 44 -5.36 -21.13 -15.49
CA SER A 44 -4.44 -22.27 -15.35
C SER A 44 -3.03 -22.06 -14.80
N GLN A 45 -2.54 -20.84 -14.48
CA GLN A 45 -1.15 -20.61 -14.01
C GLN A 45 -0.93 -19.57 -12.87
N SER A 46 -1.91 -19.19 -12.03
CA SER A 46 -1.73 -18.08 -11.04
C SER A 46 -1.57 -18.51 -9.59
N LEU A 47 -1.64 -19.80 -9.30
CA LEU A 47 -1.19 -20.23 -7.98
C LEU A 47 0.33 -20.26 -8.00
N PRO A 48 0.99 -19.77 -6.94
CA PRO A 48 2.43 -19.94 -6.80
C PRO A 48 2.75 -21.43 -6.98
N LEU A 49 3.70 -21.75 -7.86
CA LEU A 49 4.05 -23.13 -8.19
C LEU A 49 4.65 -23.83 -6.97
N THR A 50 5.21 -23.04 -6.05
CA THR A 50 5.82 -23.52 -4.81
C THR A 50 5.46 -22.64 -3.61
N TRP A 51 5.48 -23.24 -2.42
CA TRP A 51 5.35 -22.49 -1.15
C TRP A 51 6.43 -21.43 -0.95
N ILE A 52 7.60 -21.62 -1.59
CA ILE A 52 8.71 -20.67 -1.56
C ILE A 52 8.31 -19.39 -2.28
N GLU A 53 7.78 -19.49 -3.50
CA GLU A 53 7.26 -18.34 -4.27
C GLU A 53 6.16 -17.60 -3.51
N ALA A 54 5.18 -18.34 -2.96
CA ALA A 54 4.13 -17.77 -2.13
C ALA A 54 4.69 -16.96 -0.94
N THR A 55 5.72 -17.49 -0.29
CA THR A 55 6.39 -16.83 0.84
C THR A 55 7.11 -15.56 0.40
N PHE A 56 7.78 -15.58 -0.76
CA PHE A 56 8.43 -14.41 -1.34
C PHE A 56 7.43 -13.31 -1.68
N GLU A 57 6.32 -13.66 -2.32
CA GLU A 57 5.27 -12.70 -2.70
C GLU A 57 4.57 -12.09 -1.48
N ILE A 58 4.16 -12.91 -0.52
CA ILE A 58 3.59 -12.43 0.75
C ILE A 58 4.61 -11.54 1.48
N GLY A 59 5.86 -11.99 1.56
CA GLY A 59 6.95 -11.23 2.19
C GLY A 59 7.16 -9.87 1.53
N LEU A 60 7.14 -9.82 0.20
CA LEU A 60 7.22 -8.57 -0.56
C LEU A 60 6.05 -7.64 -0.25
N VAL A 61 4.81 -8.13 -0.28
CA VAL A 61 3.63 -7.28 0.01
C VAL A 61 3.67 -6.79 1.46
N VAL A 62 4.08 -7.62 2.42
CA VAL A 62 4.24 -7.20 3.83
C VAL A 62 5.28 -6.09 3.96
N LEU A 63 6.44 -6.21 3.29
CA LEU A 63 7.47 -5.19 3.29
C LEU A 63 6.97 -3.89 2.66
N LEU A 64 6.32 -3.96 1.49
CA LEU A 64 5.77 -2.81 0.78
C LEU A 64 4.67 -2.12 1.59
N LEU A 65 3.70 -2.87 2.13
CA LEU A 65 2.66 -2.33 3.00
C LEU A 65 3.24 -1.64 4.21
N SER A 66 4.21 -2.28 4.89
CA SER A 66 4.85 -1.71 6.08
C SER A 66 5.65 -0.46 5.75
N GLN A 67 6.43 -0.49 4.66
CA GLN A 67 7.26 0.63 4.19
C GLN A 67 6.39 1.85 3.89
N PHE A 68 5.42 1.70 2.99
CA PHE A 68 4.60 2.82 2.56
C PHE A 68 3.65 3.27 3.66
N ARG A 69 3.15 2.37 4.52
CA ARG A 69 2.32 2.79 5.67
C ARG A 69 3.11 3.65 6.66
N LEU A 70 4.32 3.21 7.00
CA LEU A 70 5.17 3.97 7.91
C LEU A 70 5.62 5.31 7.29
N TRP A 71 5.92 5.31 5.99
CA TRP A 71 6.27 6.53 5.29
C TRP A 71 5.10 7.53 5.21
N ASP A 72 3.88 7.08 4.88
CA ASP A 72 2.68 7.91 4.92
C ASP A 72 2.51 8.55 6.31
N ASP A 73 2.58 7.72 7.37
CA ASP A 73 2.41 8.18 8.75
C ASP A 73 3.49 9.20 9.15
N LEU A 74 4.75 9.04 8.68
CA LEU A 74 5.84 9.99 8.90
C LEU A 74 5.63 11.31 8.15
N ALA A 75 5.12 11.25 6.91
CA ALA A 75 4.82 12.43 6.10
C ALA A 75 3.65 13.24 6.67
N ASP A 76 2.73 12.59 7.39
CA ASP A 76 1.53 13.20 7.95
C ASP A 76 1.63 13.56 9.44
N VAL A 77 2.80 13.39 10.09
CA VAL A 77 2.99 13.66 11.54
C VAL A 77 2.46 15.03 11.99
N HIS A 78 2.68 16.09 11.22
CA HIS A 78 2.22 17.42 11.60
C HIS A 78 0.69 17.50 11.63
N LYS A 79 0.04 17.00 10.57
CA LYS A 79 -1.43 16.94 10.45
C LYS A 79 -2.03 16.04 11.53
N ASP A 80 -1.43 14.87 11.71
CA ASP A 80 -1.82 13.89 12.70
C ASP A 80 -1.70 14.44 14.13
N GLY A 81 -0.68 15.26 14.42
CA GLY A 81 -0.53 15.89 15.73
C GLY A 81 -1.65 16.86 16.08
N LEU A 82 -2.32 17.45 15.07
CA LEU A 82 -3.48 18.32 15.27
C LEU A 82 -4.78 17.53 15.50
N ILE A 83 -4.89 16.34 14.91
CA ILE A 83 -6.12 15.51 14.97
C ILE A 83 -6.07 14.52 16.14
N ASP A 84 -4.93 13.86 16.31
CA ASP A 84 -4.69 12.78 17.27
C ASP A 84 -3.25 12.88 17.81
N PRO A 85 -3.01 13.79 18.78
CA PRO A 85 -1.68 14.00 19.36
C PRO A 85 -1.17 12.78 20.14
N GLN A 86 -2.01 11.77 20.39
CA GLN A 86 -1.61 10.55 21.10
C GLN A 86 -0.93 9.52 20.20
N ARG A 87 -0.88 9.73 18.88
CA ARG A 87 -0.16 8.84 17.96
C ARG A 87 1.31 8.71 18.34
N VAL A 88 1.82 7.49 18.24
CA VAL A 88 3.21 7.14 18.58
C VAL A 88 4.21 8.06 17.87
N LEU A 89 4.06 8.29 16.56
CA LEU A 89 4.98 9.14 15.80
C LEU A 89 4.91 10.64 16.17
N CYS A 90 3.76 11.09 16.67
CA CYS A 90 3.62 12.47 17.16
C CYS A 90 4.37 12.68 18.47
N ARG A 91 4.38 11.65 19.34
CA ARG A 91 4.96 11.70 20.69
C ARG A 91 6.42 11.24 20.79
N THR A 92 6.84 10.34 19.92
CA THR A 92 8.18 9.74 20.00
C THR A 92 9.29 10.76 19.75
N ALA A 93 10.36 10.69 20.53
CA ALA A 93 11.60 11.41 20.27
C ALA A 93 12.45 10.72 19.17
N HIS A 94 12.12 9.48 18.80
CA HIS A 94 12.94 8.61 17.95
C HIS A 94 12.53 8.63 16.46
N ARG A 95 12.04 9.76 15.94
CA ARG A 95 11.54 9.85 14.56
C ARG A 95 12.59 9.47 13.51
N ALA A 96 13.85 9.82 13.73
CA ALA A 96 14.95 9.43 12.86
C ALA A 96 15.09 7.90 12.75
N SER A 97 14.89 7.16 13.85
CA SER A 97 14.92 5.69 13.85
C SER A 97 13.79 5.08 13.02
N PHE A 98 12.61 5.71 12.99
CA PHE A 98 11.52 5.28 12.10
C PHE A 98 11.82 5.55 10.62
N MET A 99 12.50 6.66 10.30
CA MET A 99 13.00 6.88 8.92
C MET A 99 14.02 5.80 8.52
N VAL A 100 14.94 5.42 9.42
CA VAL A 100 15.86 4.30 9.18
C VAL A 100 15.08 3.01 8.93
N LEU A 101 14.01 2.75 9.69
CA LEU A 101 13.15 1.59 9.48
C LEU A 101 12.47 1.61 8.09
N VAL A 102 11.98 2.76 7.61
CA VAL A 102 11.47 2.88 6.24
C VAL A 102 12.54 2.50 5.22
N VAL A 103 13.77 3.00 5.39
CA VAL A 103 14.89 2.68 4.50
C VAL A 103 15.22 1.19 4.54
N LEU A 104 15.24 0.57 5.71
CA LEU A 104 15.49 -0.87 5.85
C LEU A 104 14.39 -1.71 5.16
N LEU A 105 13.12 -1.32 5.29
CA LEU A 105 12.00 -1.98 4.60
C LEU A 105 12.10 -1.81 3.07
N ALA A 106 12.52 -0.63 2.61
CA ALA A 106 12.77 -0.37 1.19
C ALA A 106 13.92 -1.23 0.64
N VAL A 107 15.04 -1.31 1.37
CA VAL A 107 16.18 -2.18 1.02
C VAL A 107 15.75 -3.65 0.99
N GLY A 108 14.92 -4.09 1.94
CA GLY A 108 14.34 -5.44 1.94
C GLY A 108 13.53 -5.71 0.67
N SER A 109 12.61 -4.80 0.32
CA SER A 109 11.78 -4.92 -0.89
C SER A 109 12.63 -4.95 -2.16
N ILE A 110 13.62 -4.04 -2.27
CA ILE A 110 14.58 -4.00 -3.39
C ILE A 110 15.38 -5.30 -3.46
N SER A 111 15.82 -5.85 -2.33
CA SER A 111 16.62 -7.08 -2.30
C SER A 111 15.81 -8.28 -2.80
N LEU A 112 14.54 -8.39 -2.39
CA LEU A 112 13.65 -9.45 -2.89
C LEU A 112 13.43 -9.32 -4.41
N LEU A 113 13.17 -8.09 -4.89
CA LEU A 113 12.98 -7.83 -6.32
C LEU A 113 14.26 -7.99 -7.15
N ALA A 114 15.43 -7.62 -6.62
CA ALA A 114 16.70 -7.83 -7.30
C ALA A 114 17.02 -9.33 -7.43
N GLY A 115 16.61 -10.14 -6.43
CA GLY A 115 16.70 -11.60 -6.47
C GLY A 115 15.93 -12.23 -7.64
N SER A 116 14.83 -11.62 -8.07
CA SER A 116 14.05 -12.09 -9.24
C SER A 116 14.66 -11.70 -10.60
N ARG A 117 15.74 -10.90 -10.60
CA ARG A 117 16.43 -10.37 -11.79
C ARG A 117 15.54 -9.56 -12.74
N ASN A 118 14.35 -9.14 -12.30
CA ASN A 118 13.47 -8.33 -13.13
C ASN A 118 13.71 -6.82 -12.95
N VAL A 119 14.41 -6.22 -13.90
CA VAL A 119 14.70 -4.77 -13.94
C VAL A 119 13.42 -3.93 -14.05
N ARG A 120 12.36 -4.42 -14.71
CA ARG A 120 11.07 -3.71 -14.81
C ARG A 120 10.41 -3.58 -13.45
N ALA A 121 10.49 -4.60 -12.59
CA ALA A 121 9.95 -4.54 -11.24
C ALA A 121 10.65 -3.46 -10.40
N LEU A 122 11.99 -3.39 -10.49
CA LEU A 122 12.77 -2.35 -9.84
C LEU A 122 12.44 -0.95 -10.40
N GLY A 123 12.28 -0.83 -11.72
CA GLY A 123 11.85 0.41 -12.36
C GLY A 123 10.47 0.86 -11.91
N LEU A 124 9.52 -0.07 -11.76
CA LEU A 124 8.17 0.22 -11.28
C LEU A 124 8.16 0.66 -9.81
N LEU A 125 8.90 -0.04 -8.94
CA LEU A 125 9.07 0.37 -7.54
C LEU A 125 9.75 1.75 -7.44
N GLY A 126 10.78 1.99 -8.25
CA GLY A 126 11.47 3.27 -8.34
C GLY A 126 10.54 4.40 -8.78
N GLY A 127 9.76 4.18 -9.84
CA GLY A 127 8.76 5.13 -10.34
C GLY A 127 7.69 5.45 -9.30
N LEU A 128 7.15 4.43 -8.62
CA LEU A 128 6.22 4.62 -7.50
C LEU A 128 6.86 5.44 -6.36
N THR A 129 8.11 5.12 -5.99
CA THR A 129 8.83 5.83 -4.94
C THR A 129 9.03 7.31 -5.30
N LEU A 130 9.44 7.60 -6.54
CA LEU A 130 9.59 8.97 -7.04
C LEU A 130 8.27 9.72 -7.08
N LEU A 131 7.18 9.07 -7.50
CA LEU A 131 5.84 9.64 -7.46
C LEU A 131 5.45 10.04 -6.02
N MET A 132 5.69 9.17 -5.05
CA MET A 132 5.36 9.45 -3.64
C MET A 132 6.26 10.55 -3.04
N ILE A 133 7.55 10.59 -3.39
CA ILE A 133 8.44 11.71 -3.03
C ILE A 133 7.89 13.02 -3.59
N GLY A 134 7.58 13.05 -4.89
CA GLY A 134 7.05 14.23 -5.57
C GLY A 134 5.72 14.68 -4.96
N TRP A 135 4.82 13.74 -4.67
CA TRP A 135 3.54 14.03 -4.04
C TRP A 135 3.71 14.63 -2.63
N TYR A 136 4.55 14.02 -1.79
CA TYR A 136 4.79 14.50 -0.43
C TYR A 136 5.57 15.80 -0.34
N ALA A 137 6.32 16.16 -1.38
CA ALA A 137 6.99 17.45 -1.47
C ALA A 137 6.03 18.63 -1.68
N ILE A 138 4.78 18.40 -2.11
CA ILE A 138 3.80 19.46 -2.39
C ILE A 138 3.02 19.83 -1.12
N PRO A 139 3.20 21.03 -0.53
CA PRO A 139 2.49 21.40 0.71
C PRO A 139 0.97 21.48 0.53
N ALA A 140 0.52 21.88 -0.65
CA ALA A 140 -0.90 22.01 -1.01
C ALA A 140 -1.67 20.68 -1.03
N ARG A 141 -0.97 19.52 -1.03
CA ARG A 141 -1.59 18.18 -1.07
C ARG A 141 -2.67 17.98 -0.01
N THR A 142 -2.49 18.60 1.16
CA THR A 142 -3.40 18.48 2.31
C THR A 142 -4.75 19.17 2.05
N SER A 143 -4.77 20.21 1.21
CA SER A 143 -5.99 20.88 0.76
C SER A 143 -6.74 20.08 -0.31
N TRP A 144 -6.02 19.28 -1.11
CA TRP A 144 -6.56 18.49 -2.22
C TRP A 144 -6.99 17.09 -1.78
N THR A 145 -7.86 17.02 -0.79
CA THR A 145 -8.34 15.74 -0.18
C THR A 145 -8.69 14.63 -1.19
N VAL A 146 -9.40 14.95 -2.28
CA VAL A 146 -9.77 13.98 -3.33
C VAL A 146 -8.55 13.45 -4.08
N MET A 147 -7.70 14.35 -4.57
CA MET A 147 -6.48 13.95 -5.28
C MET A 147 -5.53 13.18 -4.36
N ASN A 148 -5.44 13.59 -3.09
CA ASN A 148 -4.57 12.96 -2.11
C ASN A 148 -4.93 11.51 -1.86
N TYR A 149 -6.21 11.16 -1.69
CA TYR A 149 -6.55 9.75 -1.49
C TYR A 149 -6.25 8.93 -2.76
N HIS A 150 -6.59 9.43 -3.96
CA HIS A 150 -6.31 8.70 -5.20
C HIS A 150 -4.82 8.43 -5.41
N VAL A 151 -3.96 9.44 -5.25
CA VAL A 151 -2.51 9.29 -5.42
C VAL A 151 -1.94 8.32 -4.39
N VAL A 152 -2.38 8.41 -3.13
CA VAL A 152 -1.92 7.50 -2.07
C VAL A 152 -2.40 6.06 -2.32
N LEU A 153 -3.63 5.86 -2.81
CA LEU A 153 -4.17 4.54 -3.11
C LEU A 153 -3.53 3.90 -4.36
N LEU A 154 -2.92 4.68 -5.25
CA LEU A 154 -2.30 4.17 -6.49
C LEU A 154 -1.18 3.16 -6.24
N LYS A 155 -0.56 3.15 -5.05
CA LYS A 155 0.47 2.14 -4.71
C LYS A 155 -0.07 0.71 -4.67
N TYR A 156 -1.35 0.52 -4.35
CA TYR A 156 -1.94 -0.82 -4.19
C TYR A 156 -2.04 -1.61 -5.50
N PRO A 157 -2.57 -1.04 -6.61
CA PRO A 157 -2.47 -1.69 -7.91
C PRO A 157 -1.01 -1.94 -8.30
N VAL A 158 -0.08 -1.02 -8.01
CA VAL A 158 1.35 -1.25 -8.28
C VAL A 158 1.92 -2.44 -7.51
N PHE A 159 1.48 -2.71 -6.28
CA PHE A 159 1.91 -3.89 -5.53
C PHE A 159 1.50 -5.19 -6.22
N ILE A 160 0.29 -5.25 -6.78
CA ILE A 160 -0.18 -6.41 -7.56
C ILE A 160 0.73 -6.62 -8.78
N LEU A 161 1.09 -5.55 -9.48
CA LEU A 161 2.01 -5.64 -10.64
C LEU A 161 3.43 -6.04 -10.26
N LEU A 162 3.90 -5.64 -9.08
CA LEU A 162 5.21 -6.05 -8.56
C LEU A 162 5.23 -7.54 -8.20
N MET A 163 4.11 -8.11 -7.77
CA MET A 163 3.99 -9.56 -7.51
C MET A 163 4.06 -10.37 -8.82
N GLU A 164 3.41 -9.90 -9.90
CA GLU A 164 3.42 -10.61 -11.19
C GLU A 164 4.73 -10.38 -11.98
N ALA A 165 5.50 -9.34 -11.67
CA ALA A 165 6.67 -8.98 -12.44
C ALA A 165 7.65 -10.15 -12.71
N PRO A 166 8.00 -11.04 -11.77
CA PRO A 166 9.00 -12.09 -11.98
C PRO A 166 8.77 -13.02 -13.19
N THR A 167 7.57 -13.08 -13.77
CA THR A 167 7.24 -14.05 -14.83
C THR A 167 7.72 -13.67 -16.26
N GLU A 168 8.49 -12.59 -16.45
CA GLU A 168 8.98 -12.03 -17.74
C GLU A 168 7.92 -11.72 -18.83
N ARG A 169 6.65 -12.04 -18.57
CA ARG A 169 5.54 -11.88 -19.52
C ARG A 169 5.11 -10.41 -19.63
N ILE A 170 4.50 -10.09 -20.77
CA ILE A 170 3.70 -8.86 -20.92
C ILE A 170 2.59 -8.93 -19.87
N VAL A 171 2.36 -7.82 -19.16
CA VAL A 171 1.35 -7.73 -18.10
C VAL A 171 0.02 -8.25 -18.64
N HIS A 172 -0.52 -9.28 -17.99
CA HIS A 172 -1.73 -9.92 -18.48
C HIS A 172 -2.93 -8.95 -18.32
N PRO A 173 -3.85 -8.86 -19.30
CA PRO A 173 -5.03 -8.00 -19.17
C PRO A 173 -5.85 -8.28 -17.90
N ALA A 174 -5.88 -9.55 -17.47
CA ALA A 174 -6.54 -9.94 -16.22
C ALA A 174 -5.90 -9.32 -14.98
N THR A 175 -4.57 -9.19 -14.94
CA THR A 175 -3.85 -8.52 -13.84
C THR A 175 -4.18 -7.04 -13.80
N MET A 176 -4.24 -6.39 -14.96
CA MET A 176 -4.68 -4.98 -15.05
C MET A 176 -6.11 -4.84 -14.52
N GLY A 177 -6.99 -5.77 -14.87
CA GLY A 177 -8.35 -5.84 -14.34
C GLY A 177 -8.40 -6.02 -12.82
N ALA A 178 -7.60 -6.93 -12.27
CA ALA A 178 -7.51 -7.17 -10.83
C ALA A 178 -6.94 -5.95 -10.07
N ALA A 179 -5.88 -5.34 -10.60
CA ALA A 179 -5.30 -4.11 -10.08
C ALA A 179 -6.31 -2.95 -10.08
N LEU A 180 -7.05 -2.77 -11.19
CA LEU A 180 -8.11 -1.77 -11.29
C LEU A 180 -9.24 -2.05 -10.30
N ALA A 181 -9.67 -3.31 -10.16
CA ALA A 181 -10.73 -3.69 -9.23
C ALA A 181 -10.33 -3.40 -7.78
N VAL A 182 -9.11 -3.77 -7.37
CA VAL A 182 -8.59 -3.45 -6.03
C VAL A 182 -8.54 -1.94 -5.81
N TYR A 183 -8.04 -1.18 -6.78
CA TYR A 183 -8.01 0.27 -6.70
C TYR A 183 -9.40 0.87 -6.47
N LEU A 184 -10.40 0.46 -7.25
CA LEU A 184 -11.78 0.95 -7.11
C LEU A 184 -12.42 0.52 -5.78
N ILE A 185 -12.20 -0.72 -5.33
CA ILE A 185 -12.64 -1.19 -4.01
C ILE A 185 -12.09 -0.29 -2.91
N LEU A 186 -10.79 0.04 -2.96
CA LEU A 186 -10.15 0.88 -1.96
C LEU A 186 -10.64 2.33 -2.03
N CYS A 187 -10.91 2.89 -3.22
CA CYS A 187 -11.47 4.23 -3.35
C CYS A 187 -12.87 4.31 -2.70
N VAL A 188 -13.76 3.36 -3.03
CA VAL A 188 -15.10 3.27 -2.42
C VAL A 188 -15.01 3.04 -0.92
N PHE A 189 -14.11 2.15 -0.48
CA PHE A 189 -13.89 1.86 0.94
C PHE A 189 -13.46 3.12 1.71
N GLU A 190 -12.53 3.90 1.16
CA GLU A 190 -11.99 5.12 1.79
C GLU A 190 -13.11 6.17 1.97
N VAL A 191 -13.92 6.41 0.93
CA VAL A 191 -15.05 7.35 1.02
C VAL A 191 -16.11 6.89 2.02
N CYS A 192 -16.35 5.58 2.14
CA CYS A 192 -17.29 5.03 3.12
C CYS A 192 -16.80 5.18 4.57
N HIS A 193 -15.48 5.06 4.79
CA HIS A 193 -14.88 5.05 6.12
C HIS A 193 -14.42 6.42 6.61
N ASP A 194 -14.02 7.33 5.73
CA ASP A 194 -13.62 8.69 6.10
C ASP A 194 -14.85 9.61 6.18
N PRO A 195 -15.28 10.04 7.38
CA PRO A 195 -16.44 10.91 7.54
C PRO A 195 -16.23 12.28 6.85
N THR A 196 -14.99 12.75 6.75
CA THR A 196 -14.68 14.03 6.11
C THR A 196 -14.91 13.98 4.60
N LEU A 197 -14.50 12.90 3.95
CA LEU A 197 -14.79 12.64 2.53
C LEU A 197 -16.28 12.41 2.31
N ARG A 198 -16.90 11.58 3.15
CA ARG A 198 -18.33 11.23 3.05
C ARG A 198 -19.25 12.44 3.16
N SER A 199 -18.87 13.46 3.94
CA SER A 199 -19.65 14.69 4.09
C SER A 199 -19.81 15.50 2.79
N ARG A 200 -18.94 15.27 1.79
CA ARG A 200 -18.91 16.04 0.54
C ARG A 200 -19.74 15.34 -0.54
N THR A 201 -20.79 15.98 -1.04
CA THR A 201 -21.69 15.40 -2.06
C THR A 201 -20.95 14.98 -3.34
N GLY A 202 -20.03 15.80 -3.85
CA GLY A 202 -19.26 15.46 -5.06
C GLY A 202 -18.43 14.18 -4.91
N VAL A 203 -17.85 13.95 -3.74
CA VAL A 203 -17.04 12.75 -3.45
C VAL A 203 -17.91 11.50 -3.37
N ARG A 204 -19.14 11.61 -2.85
CA ARG A 204 -20.10 10.50 -2.84
C ARG A 204 -20.55 10.11 -4.26
N VAL A 205 -20.80 11.09 -5.11
CA VAL A 205 -21.15 10.84 -6.52
C VAL A 205 -19.98 10.16 -7.25
N LEU A 206 -18.75 10.64 -7.02
CA LEU A 206 -17.54 10.01 -7.55
C LEU A 206 -17.39 8.55 -7.09
N ALA A 207 -17.55 8.28 -5.80
CA ALA A 207 -17.51 6.92 -5.26
C ALA A 207 -18.62 6.02 -5.84
N GLY A 208 -19.82 6.57 -6.10
CA GLY A 208 -20.89 5.85 -6.80
C GLY A 208 -20.49 5.48 -8.22
N ALA A 209 -19.84 6.39 -8.95
CA ALA A 209 -19.32 6.13 -10.29
C ALA A 209 -18.18 5.10 -10.29
N GLU A 210 -17.26 5.18 -9.32
CA GLU A 210 -16.20 4.19 -9.09
C GLU A 210 -16.78 2.80 -8.79
N GLY A 211 -17.82 2.73 -7.95
CA GLY A 211 -18.53 1.50 -7.64
C GLY A 211 -19.23 0.89 -8.86
N LEU A 212 -19.86 1.72 -9.71
CA LEU A 212 -20.43 1.25 -10.97
C LEU A 212 -19.33 0.74 -11.92
N LEU A 213 -18.22 1.46 -12.04
CA LEU A 213 -17.08 1.06 -12.86
C LEU A 213 -16.46 -0.25 -12.37
N LEU A 214 -16.43 -0.49 -11.06
CA LEU A 214 -15.99 -1.75 -10.46
C LEU A 214 -16.90 -2.90 -10.90
N VAL A 215 -18.22 -2.74 -10.82
CA VAL A 215 -19.19 -3.76 -11.25
C VAL A 215 -19.03 -4.07 -12.74
N VAL A 216 -18.89 -3.04 -13.58
CA VAL A 216 -18.65 -3.21 -15.03
C VAL A 216 -17.33 -3.93 -15.27
N SER A 217 -16.25 -3.55 -14.58
CA SER A 217 -14.95 -4.19 -14.72
C SER A 217 -15.01 -5.67 -14.38
N ILE A 218 -15.64 -6.04 -13.26
CA ILE A 218 -15.83 -7.44 -12.85
C ILE A 218 -16.65 -8.20 -13.89
N ALA A 219 -17.77 -7.63 -14.36
CA ALA A 219 -18.63 -8.27 -15.35
C ALA A 219 -17.90 -8.53 -16.68
N THR A 220 -17.07 -7.58 -17.14
CA THR A 220 -16.26 -7.76 -18.36
C THR A 220 -15.19 -8.83 -18.19
N MET A 221 -14.55 -8.91 -17.01
CA MET A 221 -13.56 -9.95 -16.70
C MET A 221 -14.20 -11.34 -16.66
N THR A 222 -15.41 -11.49 -16.11
CA THR A 222 -16.11 -12.78 -16.07
C THR A 222 -16.70 -13.17 -17.43
N GLY A 223 -17.25 -12.20 -18.18
CA GLY A 223 -17.86 -12.46 -19.49
C GLY A 223 -16.86 -12.79 -20.59
N ALA A 224 -15.60 -12.37 -20.45
CA ALA A 224 -14.53 -12.76 -21.37
C ALA A 224 -14.10 -14.25 -21.24
N THR A 225 -14.57 -14.94 -20.20
CA THR A 225 -14.20 -16.34 -19.92
C THR A 225 -15.26 -17.37 -20.31
N SER A 226 -16.45 -16.91 -20.75
CA SER A 226 -17.55 -17.74 -21.26
C SER A 226 -17.55 -17.79 -22.78
#